data_AF-A0A2N2Y3E2-F1
#
_entry.id   AF-A0A2N2Y3E2-F1
#
_cell.length_a   1.000
_cell.length_b   1.000
_cell.length_c   1.000
_cell.angle_alpha   90.00
_cell.angle_beta   90.00
_cell.angle_gamma   90.00
#
_symmetry.space_group_name_H-M   'P 1'
#
loop_
_entity.id
_entity.type
_entity.pdbx_description
1 polymer ?
#
loop_
_entity_poly.entity_id
_entity_poly.type
_entity_poly.pdbx_seq_one_letter_code
_entity_poly.pdbx_strand_id
1 'polypeptide(L)'
;MKPVYFLIIVAILATGGVIYSFNNSKPERKSVEQKKSTSTESKVAEENSLQADENGIIHLTQETFKKEVFDYTASKEWKYLGNKPAIIDFYADWCRPCKMLAPTLEELQKEYGGKIQIYKVNTDKNPELSNAFGIQGIPALLFIPATGEPQMSTGLLPKETLESNITTILQVKK
;
A
#
# COMPACT_ATOMS: atom_id res chain seq x y z
N MET A 1 38.86 -19.39 23.69
CA MET A 1 39.77 -20.07 22.73
C MET A 1 39.43 -19.55 21.34
N LYS A 2 40.32 -18.74 20.74
CA LYS A 2 40.17 -18.15 19.39
C LYS A 2 41.39 -18.58 18.58
N PRO A 3 41.25 -19.18 17.38
CA PRO A 3 42.37 -19.32 16.48
C PRO A 3 42.47 -18.11 15.55
N VAL A 4 43.63 -17.47 15.65
CA VAL A 4 44.15 -16.40 14.80
C VAL A 4 44.60 -17.03 13.48
N TYR A 5 44.10 -16.57 12.34
CA TYR A 5 44.62 -16.93 11.02
C TYR A 5 45.04 -15.69 10.23
N PHE A 6 46.36 -15.49 10.29
CA PHE A 6 47.29 -15.01 9.27
C PHE A 6 46.77 -14.27 8.02
N LEU A 7 47.18 -13.00 7.96
CA LEU A 7 47.35 -12.18 6.77
C LEU A 7 48.23 -12.87 5.72
N ILE A 8 47.77 -12.95 4.47
CA ILE A 8 48.64 -13.06 3.30
C ILE A 8 48.18 -12.03 2.26
N ILE A 9 48.96 -10.95 2.17
CA ILE A 9 48.92 -9.94 1.13
C ILE A 9 49.72 -10.51 -0.06
N VAL A 10 49.09 -10.66 -1.23
CA VAL A 10 49.83 -10.88 -2.49
C VAL A 10 49.57 -9.69 -3.40
N ALA A 11 50.59 -8.84 -3.49
CA ALA A 11 50.70 -7.78 -4.47
C ALA A 11 51.06 -8.40 -5.83
N ILE A 12 50.21 -8.19 -6.85
CA ILE A 12 50.55 -8.50 -8.24
C ILE A 12 50.85 -7.18 -8.95
N LEU A 13 52.09 -7.11 -9.41
CA LEU A 13 52.73 -5.99 -10.09
C LEU A 13 52.12 -5.75 -11.46
N ALA A 14 51.94 -4.47 -11.77
CA ALA A 14 51.59 -3.94 -13.07
C ALA A 14 52.80 -3.94 -14.02
N THR A 15 52.60 -4.34 -15.28
CA THR A 15 53.50 -4.02 -16.41
C THR A 15 52.70 -3.84 -17.70
N GLY A 16 52.79 -2.62 -18.27
CA GLY A 16 52.63 -2.26 -19.71
C GLY A 16 51.29 -2.56 -20.37
N GLY A 17 50.53 -1.63 -20.96
CA GLY A 17 50.91 -0.41 -21.66
C GLY A 17 50.55 -0.56 -23.13
N VAL A 18 49.41 -0.01 -23.58
CA VAL A 18 49.22 0.40 -24.98
C VAL A 18 48.44 1.71 -25.00
N ILE A 19 49.08 2.68 -25.63
CA ILE A 19 48.65 4.04 -25.93
C ILE A 19 47.68 3.95 -27.12
N TYR A 20 46.52 4.59 -27.02
CA TYR A 20 45.86 5.12 -28.21
C TYR A 20 45.37 6.53 -27.90
N SER A 21 45.71 7.43 -28.81
CA SER A 21 45.63 8.88 -28.68
C SER A 21 44.87 9.42 -29.90
N PHE A 22 44.19 10.56 -29.71
CA PHE A 22 43.48 11.37 -30.72
C PHE A 22 42.17 10.75 -31.26
N ASN A 23 41.07 11.48 -31.40
CA ASN A 23 40.99 12.80 -32.01
C ASN A 23 39.74 13.57 -31.56
N ASN A 24 39.88 14.89 -31.50
CA ASN A 24 38.88 15.87 -31.08
C ASN A 24 38.39 16.60 -32.33
N SER A 25 37.10 16.46 -32.68
CA SER A 25 36.45 17.30 -33.69
C SER A 25 35.08 17.74 -33.17
N LYS A 26 35.00 19.03 -32.84
CA LYS A 26 33.80 19.79 -32.47
C LYS A 26 33.00 20.15 -33.77
N PRO A 27 31.96 21.01 -33.71
CA PRO A 27 30.55 20.68 -33.90
C PRO A 27 29.95 21.24 -35.21
N GLU A 28 28.79 20.75 -35.66
CA GLU A 28 27.86 21.64 -36.37
C GLU A 28 26.39 21.23 -36.22
N ARG A 29 25.58 22.28 -36.09
CA ARG A 29 24.14 22.33 -35.85
C ARG A 29 23.36 21.85 -37.08
N LYS A 30 22.22 21.19 -36.84
CA LYS A 30 20.92 21.69 -37.35
C LYS A 30 19.75 21.10 -36.58
N SER A 31 18.95 22.05 -36.13
CA SER A 31 17.63 21.99 -35.50
C SER A 31 16.60 21.24 -36.33
N VAL A 32 15.89 20.28 -35.72
CA VAL A 32 14.45 20.08 -35.95
C VAL A 32 13.80 19.70 -34.62
N GLU A 33 13.02 20.65 -34.13
CA GLU A 33 12.03 20.55 -33.07
C GLU A 33 11.02 19.43 -33.38
N GLN A 34 10.81 18.47 -32.48
CA GLN A 34 9.47 18.03 -32.04
C GLN A 34 9.57 16.93 -30.95
N LYS A 35 9.54 17.42 -29.71
CA LYS A 35 8.74 16.92 -28.58
C LYS A 35 8.55 15.40 -28.45
N LYS A 36 9.28 14.78 -27.51
CA LYS A 36 8.68 14.09 -26.35
C LYS A 36 9.79 13.75 -25.35
N SER A 37 9.80 14.42 -24.22
CA SER A 37 10.79 14.27 -23.16
C SER A 37 10.91 12.81 -22.71
N THR A 38 12.12 12.28 -22.87
CA THR A 38 12.67 11.19 -22.07
C THR A 38 13.01 11.73 -20.69
N SER A 39 12.48 11.11 -19.64
CA SER A 39 13.14 11.03 -18.33
C SER A 39 12.43 9.94 -17.53
N THR A 40 12.99 8.75 -17.50
CA THR A 40 13.90 8.31 -16.44
C THR A 40 13.13 7.37 -15.52
N GLU A 41 13.40 6.08 -15.70
CA GLU A 41 13.34 5.06 -14.64
C GLU A 41 13.87 5.68 -13.34
N SER A 42 12.93 6.03 -12.48
CA SER A 42 13.21 6.43 -11.12
C SER A 42 12.64 5.31 -10.26
N LYS A 43 13.56 4.47 -9.76
CA LYS A 43 13.34 3.67 -8.56
C LYS A 43 12.59 4.53 -7.54
N VAL A 44 11.30 4.26 -7.34
CA VAL A 44 10.61 4.77 -6.16
C VAL A 44 10.92 3.78 -5.06
N ALA A 45 11.76 4.26 -4.14
CA ALA A 45 11.99 3.64 -2.85
C ALA A 45 10.65 3.40 -2.18
N GLU A 46 10.26 2.13 -2.17
CA GLU A 46 9.30 1.55 -1.27
C GLU A 46 9.88 1.67 0.15
N GLU A 47 9.44 2.66 0.93
CA GLU A 47 9.38 2.59 2.39
C GLU A 47 8.64 3.81 3.01
N ASN A 48 7.45 3.50 3.55
CA ASN A 48 6.88 4.07 4.78
C ASN A 48 6.36 5.53 4.80
N SER A 49 5.37 5.82 3.95
CA SER A 49 4.35 6.83 4.27
C SER A 49 2.98 6.25 3.96
N LEU A 50 2.04 6.28 4.91
CA LEU A 50 0.63 6.01 4.67
C LEU A 50 0.11 7.03 3.64
N GLN A 51 0.08 6.65 2.37
CA GLN A 51 -0.42 7.52 1.31
C GLN A 51 -1.94 7.39 1.27
N ALA A 52 -2.60 8.37 1.88
CA ALA A 52 -4.01 8.59 1.61
C ALA A 52 -4.17 9.07 0.15
N ASP A 53 -5.21 8.59 -0.53
CA ASP A 53 -5.59 9.12 -1.83
C ASP A 53 -6.21 10.52 -1.71
N GLU A 54 -6.60 11.11 -2.84
CA GLU A 54 -7.24 12.43 -2.88
C GLU A 54 -8.56 12.52 -2.10
N ASN A 55 -9.16 11.38 -1.76
CA ASN A 55 -10.40 11.27 -0.99
C ASN A 55 -10.15 11.02 0.51
N GLY A 56 -8.89 10.84 0.94
CA GLY A 56 -8.54 10.50 2.32
C GLY A 56 -8.66 9.01 2.64
N ILE A 57 -8.84 8.14 1.64
CA ILE A 57 -8.83 6.69 1.81
C ILE A 57 -7.38 6.21 1.82
N ILE A 58 -7.04 5.36 2.79
CA ILE A 58 -5.68 4.86 2.97
C ILE A 58 -5.59 3.43 2.45
N HIS A 59 -4.63 3.18 1.55
CA HIS A 59 -4.32 1.83 1.09
C HIS A 59 -3.34 1.16 2.07
N LEU A 60 -3.79 0.08 2.70
CA LEU A 60 -3.00 -0.68 3.66
C LEU A 60 -2.27 -1.84 2.97
N THR A 61 -0.98 -1.95 3.28
CA THR A 61 -0.23 -3.20 3.16
C THR A 61 -0.37 -4.01 4.46
N GLN A 62 0.08 -5.26 4.42
CA GLN A 62 0.19 -6.12 5.60
C GLN A 62 0.95 -5.45 6.74
N GLU A 63 2.07 -4.78 6.46
CA GLU A 63 2.88 -4.12 7.48
C GLU A 63 2.17 -2.91 8.08
N THR A 64 1.53 -2.08 7.26
CA THR A 64 0.78 -0.92 7.76
C THR A 64 -0.49 -1.35 8.49
N PHE A 65 -1.14 -2.44 8.08
CA PHE A 65 -2.31 -2.99 8.78
C PHE A 65 -1.95 -3.39 10.21
N LYS A 66 -0.83 -4.10 10.40
CA LYS A 66 -0.37 -4.51 11.74
C LYS A 66 -0.07 -3.32 12.64
N LYS A 67 0.43 -2.22 12.08
CA LYS A 67 0.77 -0.99 12.82
C LYS A 67 -0.44 -0.14 13.17
N GLU A 68 -1.37 0.05 12.23
CA GLU A 68 -2.46 1.02 12.34
C GLU A 68 -3.81 0.40 12.74
N VAL A 69 -4.02 -0.89 12.48
CA VAL A 69 -5.31 -1.56 12.67
C VAL A 69 -5.20 -2.63 13.75
N PHE A 70 -4.47 -3.72 13.49
CA PHE A 70 -4.36 -4.86 14.39
C PHE A 70 -3.21 -5.78 14.00
N ASP A 71 -2.33 -6.07 14.97
CA ASP A 71 -1.25 -7.06 14.79
C ASP A 71 -1.75 -8.47 15.10
N TYR A 72 -2.28 -9.13 14.07
CA TYR A 72 -2.75 -10.52 14.12
C TYR A 72 -1.63 -11.55 14.31
N THR A 73 -0.36 -11.15 14.26
CA THR A 73 0.79 -12.03 14.51
C THR A 73 1.22 -12.00 15.98
N ALA A 74 0.98 -10.89 16.67
CA ALA A 74 1.32 -10.71 18.08
C ALA A 74 0.23 -11.24 19.04
N SER A 75 -1.05 -11.16 18.65
CA SER A 75 -2.18 -11.57 19.48
C SER A 75 -3.29 -12.21 18.65
N LYS A 76 -4.03 -13.14 19.25
CA LYS A 76 -5.29 -13.68 18.70
C LYS A 76 -6.52 -12.92 19.18
N GLU A 77 -6.41 -12.21 20.31
CA GLU A 77 -7.48 -11.37 20.84
C GLU A 77 -7.49 -10.05 20.08
N TRP A 78 -8.66 -9.66 19.57
CA TRP A 78 -8.83 -8.43 18.81
C TRP A 78 -8.55 -7.21 19.67
N LYS A 79 -7.65 -6.35 19.19
CA LYS A 79 -7.40 -5.05 19.80
C LYS A 79 -7.16 -4.04 18.70
N TYR A 80 -8.17 -3.23 18.43
CA TYR A 80 -8.06 -2.17 17.46
C TYR A 80 -7.06 -1.10 17.92
N LEU A 81 -6.15 -0.71 17.02
CA LEU A 81 -5.09 0.27 17.27
C LEU A 81 -5.47 1.68 16.78
N GLY A 82 -6.48 1.80 15.93
CA GLY A 82 -6.92 3.07 15.37
C GLY A 82 -7.75 3.90 16.35
N ASN A 83 -7.84 5.21 16.07
CA ASN A 83 -8.51 6.20 16.91
C ASN A 83 -9.96 6.51 16.49
N LYS A 84 -10.39 6.00 15.34
CA LYS A 84 -11.73 6.23 14.76
C LYS A 84 -12.32 4.91 14.30
N PRO A 85 -13.64 4.71 14.38
CA PRO A 85 -14.29 3.59 13.72
C PRO A 85 -13.89 3.53 12.25
N ALA A 86 -13.72 2.32 11.71
CA ALA A 86 -13.17 2.15 10.39
C ALA A 86 -13.94 1.14 9.54
N ILE A 87 -13.78 1.27 8.23
CA ILE A 87 -14.21 0.27 7.24
C ILE A 87 -12.98 -0.15 6.46
N ILE A 88 -12.76 -1.44 6.29
CA ILE A 88 -11.70 -1.96 5.42
C ILE A 88 -12.32 -2.67 4.23
N ASP A 89 -12.04 -2.18 3.03
CA ASP A 89 -12.44 -2.80 1.76
C ASP A 89 -11.33 -3.71 1.23
N PHE A 90 -11.56 -5.02 1.33
CA PHE A 90 -10.73 -6.05 0.71
C PHE A 90 -11.14 -6.20 -0.76
N TYR A 91 -10.22 -5.84 -1.66
CA TYR A 91 -10.49 -5.74 -3.09
C TYR A 91 -9.33 -6.31 -3.93
N ALA A 92 -9.53 -6.37 -5.25
CA ALA A 92 -8.46 -6.59 -6.23
C ALA A 92 -8.67 -5.74 -7.48
N ASP A 93 -7.60 -5.47 -8.23
CA ASP A 93 -7.63 -4.54 -9.38
C ASP A 93 -8.45 -5.08 -10.56
N TRP A 94 -8.63 -6.40 -10.65
CA TRP A 94 -9.45 -7.07 -11.67
C TRP A 94 -10.93 -7.21 -11.25
N CYS A 95 -11.26 -6.94 -9.98
CA CYS A 95 -12.60 -7.14 -9.45
C CYS A 95 -13.56 -6.02 -9.90
N ARG A 96 -14.44 -6.33 -10.86
CA ARG A 96 -15.44 -5.38 -11.37
C ARG A 96 -16.43 -4.91 -10.28
N PRO A 97 -17.01 -5.78 -9.44
CA PRO A 97 -17.89 -5.33 -8.35
C PRO A 97 -17.18 -4.38 -7.37
N CYS A 98 -15.90 -4.62 -7.07
CA CYS A 98 -15.11 -3.76 -6.20
C CYS A 98 -14.95 -2.34 -6.78
N LYS A 99 -14.77 -2.23 -8.12
CA LYS A 99 -14.71 -0.92 -8.81
C LYS A 99 -16.04 -0.17 -8.75
N MET A 100 -17.18 -0.87 -8.69
CA MET A 100 -18.49 -0.21 -8.51
C MET A 100 -18.70 0.27 -7.07
N LEU A 101 -18.12 -0.44 -6.09
CA LEU A 101 -18.21 -0.09 -4.67
C LEU A 101 -17.31 1.11 -4.29
N ALA A 102 -16.14 1.21 -4.92
CA ALA A 102 -15.13 2.24 -4.63
C ALA A 102 -15.69 3.68 -4.60
N PRO A 103 -16.42 4.20 -5.62
CA PRO A 103 -16.93 5.57 -5.57
C PRO A 103 -17.92 5.80 -4.43
N THR A 104 -18.70 4.79 -4.04
CA THR A 104 -19.60 4.88 -2.90
C THR A 104 -18.83 5.01 -1.59
N LEU A 105 -17.72 4.28 -1.43
CA LEU A 105 -16.85 4.40 -0.26
C LEU A 105 -16.15 5.76 -0.22
N GLU A 106 -15.68 6.28 -1.36
CA GLU A 106 -15.10 7.63 -1.45
C GLU A 106 -16.09 8.73 -1.05
N GLU A 107 -17.36 8.59 -1.47
CA GLU A 107 -18.43 9.49 -1.05
C GLU A 107 -18.67 9.43 0.46
N LEU A 108 -18.74 8.22 1.03
CA LEU A 108 -18.93 8.03 2.47
C LEU A 108 -17.75 8.57 3.29
N GLN A 109 -16.50 8.39 2.82
CA GLN A 109 -15.31 8.96 3.46
C GLN A 109 -15.44 10.50 3.61
N LYS A 110 -15.96 11.16 2.56
CA LYS A 110 -16.19 12.61 2.56
C LYS A 110 -17.38 13.00 3.44
N GLU A 111 -18.52 12.33 3.27
CA GLU A 111 -19.76 12.65 4.00
C GLU A 111 -19.60 12.55 5.51
N TYR A 112 -18.91 11.53 6.00
CA TYR A 112 -18.71 11.33 7.44
C TYR A 112 -17.59 12.21 8.01
N GLY A 113 -16.95 13.06 7.20
CA GLY A 113 -16.16 14.21 7.66
C GLY A 113 -15.06 13.86 8.66
N GLY A 114 -14.44 12.68 8.53
CA GLY A 114 -13.41 12.19 9.43
C GLY A 114 -13.93 11.60 10.76
N LYS A 115 -15.23 11.35 10.91
CA LYS A 115 -15.80 10.53 12.01
C LYS A 115 -15.50 9.04 11.84
N ILE A 116 -15.30 8.61 10.59
CA ILE A 116 -14.85 7.26 10.23
C ILE A 116 -13.56 7.36 9.42
N GLN A 117 -12.84 6.24 9.34
CA GLN A 117 -11.73 6.06 8.41
C GLN A 117 -11.98 4.86 7.51
N ILE A 118 -11.92 5.06 6.20
CA ILE A 118 -12.01 3.98 5.22
C ILE A 118 -10.60 3.63 4.76
N TYR A 119 -10.32 2.32 4.76
CA TYR A 119 -9.09 1.71 4.29
C TYR A 119 -9.39 0.77 3.13
N LYS A 120 -8.37 0.53 2.30
CA LYS A 120 -8.42 -0.48 1.25
C LYS A 120 -7.26 -1.45 1.38
N VAL A 121 -7.53 -2.74 1.21
CA VAL A 121 -6.52 -3.80 1.19
C VAL A 121 -6.65 -4.54 -0.13
N ASN A 122 -5.59 -4.52 -0.94
CA ASN A 122 -5.53 -5.34 -2.14
C ASN A 122 -5.17 -6.78 -1.76
N THR A 123 -6.07 -7.73 -2.00
CA THR A 123 -5.92 -9.13 -1.57
C THR A 123 -4.82 -9.87 -2.33
N ASP A 124 -4.60 -9.53 -3.60
CA ASP A 124 -3.54 -10.15 -4.42
C ASP A 124 -2.15 -9.76 -3.92
N LYS A 125 -2.01 -8.53 -3.39
CA LYS A 125 -0.76 -8.02 -2.83
C LYS A 125 -0.54 -8.42 -1.37
N ASN A 126 -1.60 -8.78 -0.66
CA ASN A 126 -1.57 -9.07 0.78
C ASN A 126 -2.24 -10.42 1.09
N PRO A 127 -1.72 -11.55 0.56
CA PRO A 127 -2.36 -12.86 0.70
C PRO A 127 -2.36 -13.37 2.15
N GLU A 128 -1.31 -13.12 2.94
CA GLU A 128 -1.29 -13.56 4.35
C GLU A 128 -2.32 -12.84 5.20
N LEU A 129 -2.45 -11.51 5.02
CA LEU A 129 -3.49 -10.72 5.68
C LEU A 129 -4.89 -11.20 5.26
N SER A 130 -5.08 -11.48 3.97
CA SER A 130 -6.36 -11.98 3.45
C SER A 130 -6.71 -13.34 4.03
N ASN A 131 -5.73 -14.24 4.18
CA ASN A 131 -5.90 -15.55 4.82
C ASN A 131 -6.20 -15.43 6.31
N ALA A 132 -5.51 -14.53 7.02
CA ALA A 132 -5.71 -14.30 8.46
C ALA A 132 -7.14 -13.86 8.78
N PHE A 133 -7.76 -13.08 7.89
CA PHE A 133 -9.15 -12.62 8.03
C PHE A 133 -10.17 -13.51 7.30
N GLY A 134 -9.73 -14.64 6.74
CA GLY A 134 -10.61 -15.60 6.07
C GLY A 134 -11.32 -15.04 4.84
N ILE A 135 -10.67 -14.17 4.06
CA ILE A 135 -11.25 -13.57 2.87
C ILE A 135 -11.36 -14.62 1.75
N GLN A 136 -12.57 -15.14 1.55
CA GLN A 136 -12.88 -16.17 0.53
C GLN A 136 -13.44 -15.60 -0.77
N GLY A 137 -13.88 -14.33 -0.76
CA GLY A 137 -14.46 -13.66 -1.91
C GLY A 137 -14.38 -12.15 -1.74
N ILE A 138 -14.36 -11.43 -2.86
CA ILE A 138 -14.25 -9.97 -2.91
C ILE A 138 -15.38 -9.35 -3.75
N PRO A 139 -15.85 -8.14 -3.41
CA PRO A 139 -15.40 -7.33 -2.28
C PRO A 139 -15.82 -7.92 -0.92
N ALA A 140 -15.02 -7.66 0.12
CA ALA A 140 -15.37 -7.94 1.51
C ALA A 140 -15.07 -6.70 2.36
N LEU A 141 -15.98 -6.38 3.27
CA LEU A 141 -15.94 -5.19 4.09
C LEU A 141 -15.86 -5.56 5.57
N LEU A 142 -14.81 -5.11 6.24
CA LEU A 142 -14.69 -5.24 7.70
C LEU A 142 -15.08 -3.92 8.36
N PHE A 143 -16.17 -3.93 9.13
CA PHE A 143 -16.63 -2.80 9.92
C PHE A 143 -16.03 -2.89 11.32
N ILE A 144 -15.20 -1.91 11.69
CA ILE A 144 -14.45 -1.88 12.94
C ILE A 144 -15.01 -0.77 13.83
N PRO A 145 -15.82 -1.07 14.86
CA PRO A 145 -16.25 -0.07 15.82
C PRO A 145 -15.05 0.44 16.64
N ALA A 146 -15.18 1.62 17.26
CA ALA A 146 -14.16 2.12 18.19
C ALA A 146 -13.97 1.20 19.41
N THR A 147 -15.02 0.48 19.79
CA THR A 147 -15.03 -0.48 20.90
C THR A 147 -15.81 -1.72 20.52
N GLY A 148 -15.28 -2.90 20.86
CA GLY A 148 -15.89 -4.20 20.56
C GLY A 148 -15.26 -4.89 19.37
N GLU A 149 -15.92 -5.95 18.93
CA GLU A 149 -15.45 -6.83 17.85
C GLU A 149 -15.84 -6.26 16.48
N PRO A 150 -14.99 -6.46 15.45
CA PRO A 150 -15.31 -6.03 14.11
C PRO A 150 -16.29 -7.02 13.45
N GLN A 151 -17.07 -6.55 12.49
CA GLN A 151 -18.06 -7.35 11.77
C GLN A 151 -17.72 -7.39 10.28
N MET A 152 -17.65 -8.61 9.72
CA MET A 152 -17.41 -8.83 8.30
C MET A 152 -18.73 -8.82 7.52
N SER A 153 -18.72 -8.21 6.35
CA SER A 153 -19.78 -8.31 5.34
C SER A 153 -19.16 -8.63 3.98
N THR A 154 -19.78 -9.52 3.22
CA THR A 154 -19.24 -9.97 1.93
C THR A 154 -20.15 -9.56 0.78
N GLY A 155 -19.53 -9.16 -0.33
CA GLY A 155 -20.22 -8.80 -1.56
C GLY A 155 -20.42 -7.29 -1.73
N LEU A 156 -21.00 -6.94 -2.87
CA LEU A 156 -21.33 -5.56 -3.21
C LEU A 156 -22.55 -5.09 -2.40
N LEU A 157 -22.36 -4.07 -1.57
CA LEU A 157 -23.44 -3.49 -0.77
C LEU A 157 -23.96 -2.18 -1.40
N PRO A 158 -25.28 -1.95 -1.43
CA PRO A 158 -25.87 -0.64 -1.71
C PRO A 158 -25.45 0.41 -0.67
N LYS A 159 -25.49 1.69 -1.05
CA LYS A 159 -25.11 2.81 -0.17
C LYS A 159 -25.94 2.85 1.11
N GLU A 160 -27.23 2.58 1.02
CA GLU A 160 -28.17 2.59 2.14
C GLU A 160 -27.79 1.52 3.18
N THR A 161 -27.36 0.34 2.71
CA THR A 161 -26.87 -0.73 3.59
C THR A 161 -25.55 -0.34 4.24
N LEU A 162 -24.64 0.32 3.52
CA LEU A 162 -23.39 0.83 4.11
C LEU A 162 -23.67 1.86 5.21
N GLU A 163 -24.58 2.80 4.98
CA GLU A 163 -24.99 3.79 5.97
C GLU A 163 -25.67 3.16 7.19
N SER A 164 -26.51 2.16 6.96
CA SER A 164 -27.12 1.37 8.04
C SER A 164 -26.06 0.67 8.88
N ASN A 165 -25.08 0.02 8.25
CA ASN A 165 -23.97 -0.63 8.94
C ASN A 165 -23.08 0.37 9.68
N ILE A 166 -22.81 1.55 9.10
CA ILE A 166 -22.09 2.62 9.82
C ILE A 166 -22.85 3.05 11.08
N THR A 167 -24.17 3.20 11.00
CA THR A 167 -24.99 3.62 12.14
C THR A 167 -25.09 2.53 13.21
N THR A 168 -25.26 1.27 12.80
CA THR A 168 -25.57 0.16 13.72
C THR A 168 -24.32 -0.52 14.27
N ILE A 169 -23.33 -0.77 13.41
CA ILE A 169 -22.08 -1.45 13.75
C ILE A 169 -21.07 -0.45 14.27
N LEU A 170 -20.77 0.60 13.49
CA LEU A 170 -19.77 1.60 13.90
C LEU A 170 -20.28 2.58 14.94
N GLN A 171 -21.61 2.63 15.15
CA GLN A 171 -22.29 3.53 16.08
C GLN A 171 -22.04 5.02 15.78
N VAL A 172 -21.79 5.34 14.50
CA VAL A 172 -21.53 6.71 14.03
C VAL A 172 -22.76 7.28 13.33
N LYS A 173 -23.11 8.52 13.65
CA LYS A 173 -24.17 9.29 12.98
C LYS A 173 -23.57 10.42 12.14
N LYS A 174 -24.22 10.73 11.01
CA LYS A 174 -23.87 11.87 10.13
C LYS A 174 -23.83 13.19 10.89
#